data_AF-A0AAD0Q5S7-F1
#
_entry.id   AF-A0AAD0Q5S7-F1
#
_cell.length_a   1.000
_cell.length_b   1.000
_cell.length_c   1.000
_cell.angle_alpha   90.00
_cell.angle_beta   90.00
_cell.angle_gamma   90.00
#
_symmetry.space_group_name_H-M   'P 1'
#
loop_
_entity.id
_entity.type
_entity.pdbx_description
1 polymer ?
#
loop_
_entity_poly.entity_id
_entity_poly.type
_entity_poly.pdbx_seq_one_letter_code
_entity_poly.pdbx_strand_id
1 'polypeptide(L)'
;MPTIHREPDFGYDDLVDLVEGQLRVVELTAVNAEIGGPGERLWMMEPGLGGDVYGLWRKSRGKGRGTYWAVDRDRPWEAVVWLREALSGVLGRLTRPGAAYAYALEPGREEQDLAVLDELEAVRLAGVEELGRSLGPGAAVGALEREVVIPAQAELARAGALRSRLLREHFGTGPDAAERAAAELGWDVGKARKALAAHDDYRTWVREGAAHARTSVPVHRPSGDTGLPARLAATLMTAACREEEIVPGRPSPVPIPDELAPWYVYVRGLGACIAVAVEGVHTPDGNPWEYMTVAPVVMVLEAGWTGHEGVIVSPVPYDLGSECVIFDEDAILAGGGDPQ
;
A
#
# COMPACT_ATOMS: atom_id res chain seq x y z
N MET A 1 -12.63 -9.29 -4.30
CA MET A 1 -12.21 -10.70 -4.30
C MET A 1 -12.49 -11.39 -5.62
N PRO A 2 -11.45 -11.79 -6.37
CA PRO A 2 -11.55 -12.67 -7.54
C PRO A 2 -12.10 -14.06 -7.16
N THR A 3 -13.14 -14.51 -7.88
CA THR A 3 -13.67 -15.87 -7.74
C THR A 3 -12.84 -16.86 -8.54
N ILE A 4 -12.32 -17.89 -7.87
CA ILE A 4 -11.50 -18.94 -8.48
C ILE A 4 -12.28 -20.22 -8.76
N HIS A 5 -13.26 -20.56 -7.91
CA HIS A 5 -14.14 -21.71 -8.08
C HIS A 5 -15.57 -21.35 -7.68
N ARG A 6 -16.58 -21.94 -8.33
CA ARG A 6 -17.99 -21.66 -8.03
C ARG A 6 -18.93 -22.76 -8.51
N GLU A 7 -20.16 -22.73 -7.98
CA GLU A 7 -21.28 -23.47 -8.56
C GLU A 7 -21.71 -22.89 -9.94
N PRO A 8 -22.17 -23.74 -10.87
CA PRO A 8 -22.45 -25.17 -10.71
C PRO A 8 -21.26 -26.08 -11.00
N ASP A 9 -20.09 -25.52 -11.34
CA ASP A 9 -18.92 -26.29 -11.78
C ASP A 9 -18.37 -27.18 -10.64
N PHE A 10 -18.57 -26.74 -9.39
CA PHE A 10 -18.22 -27.46 -8.17
C PHE A 10 -19.37 -27.35 -7.17
N GLY A 11 -19.73 -28.46 -6.48
CA GLY A 11 -20.67 -28.43 -5.36
C GLY A 11 -20.04 -27.85 -4.10
N TYR A 12 -20.85 -27.60 -3.06
CA TYR A 12 -20.35 -27.05 -1.79
C TYR A 12 -19.20 -27.89 -1.20
N ASP A 13 -19.38 -29.21 -1.09
CA ASP A 13 -18.35 -30.08 -0.52
C ASP A 13 -17.08 -30.12 -1.39
N ASP A 14 -17.23 -30.06 -2.73
CA ASP A 14 -16.11 -29.97 -3.66
C ASP A 14 -15.34 -28.65 -3.47
N LEU A 15 -16.05 -27.54 -3.26
CA LEU A 15 -15.45 -26.22 -3.00
C LEU A 15 -14.66 -26.20 -1.68
N VAL A 16 -15.16 -26.89 -0.65
CA VAL A 16 -14.42 -27.05 0.61
C VAL A 16 -13.19 -27.93 0.39
N ASP A 17 -13.31 -29.07 -0.31
CA ASP A 17 -12.19 -29.98 -0.58
C ASP A 17 -11.09 -29.32 -1.44
N LEU A 18 -11.47 -28.47 -2.40
CA LEU A 18 -10.53 -27.67 -3.19
C LEU A 18 -9.64 -26.75 -2.33
N VAL A 19 -10.09 -26.37 -1.15
CA VAL A 19 -9.32 -25.54 -0.21
C VAL A 19 -8.69 -26.41 0.87
N GLU A 20 -9.48 -27.11 1.69
CA GLU A 20 -9.00 -27.87 2.86
C GLU A 20 -8.28 -29.18 2.49
N GLY A 21 -8.69 -29.83 1.40
CA GLY A 21 -8.15 -31.11 0.95
C GLY A 21 -6.90 -30.97 0.08
N GLN A 22 -6.77 -29.85 -0.64
CA GLN A 22 -5.69 -29.64 -1.61
C GLN A 22 -4.65 -28.62 -1.17
N LEU A 23 -5.03 -27.69 -0.28
CA LEU A 23 -4.14 -26.66 0.25
C LEU A 23 -3.87 -26.88 1.73
N ARG A 24 -2.72 -26.38 2.18
CA ARG A 24 -2.38 -26.34 3.60
C ARG A 24 -2.84 -25.02 4.17
N VAL A 25 -4.02 -25.03 4.78
CA VAL A 25 -4.71 -23.84 5.28
C VAL A 25 -5.08 -23.96 6.75
N VAL A 26 -5.28 -22.82 7.39
CA VAL A 26 -5.86 -22.66 8.73
C VAL A 26 -7.17 -21.90 8.59
N GLU A 27 -8.24 -22.41 9.19
CA GLU A 27 -9.53 -21.70 9.23
C GLU A 27 -9.46 -20.51 10.21
N LEU A 28 -9.89 -19.35 9.76
CA LEU A 28 -10.00 -18.11 10.54
C LEU A 28 -11.33 -18.10 11.28
N THR A 29 -11.44 -18.97 12.28
CA THR A 29 -12.69 -19.30 12.95
C THR A 29 -13.31 -18.12 13.70
N ALA A 30 -12.51 -17.29 14.37
CA ALA A 30 -13.00 -16.14 15.14
C ALA A 30 -13.52 -15.04 14.20
N VAL A 31 -12.76 -14.72 13.15
CA VAL A 31 -13.17 -13.78 12.10
C VAL A 31 -14.43 -14.27 11.41
N ASN A 32 -14.47 -15.55 11.00
CA ASN A 32 -15.63 -16.13 10.33
C ASN A 32 -16.88 -16.14 11.24
N ALA A 33 -16.72 -16.33 12.54
CA ALA A 33 -17.84 -16.24 13.48
C ALA A 33 -18.44 -14.83 13.58
N GLU A 34 -17.66 -13.78 13.35
CA GLU A 34 -18.15 -12.39 13.40
C GLU A 34 -18.79 -11.94 12.07
N ILE A 35 -18.22 -12.32 10.93
CA ILE A 35 -18.61 -11.75 9.62
C ILE A 35 -19.25 -12.77 8.67
N GLY A 36 -19.09 -14.05 8.91
CA GLY A 36 -19.57 -15.13 8.06
C GLY A 36 -21.05 -15.43 8.26
N GLY A 37 -21.74 -15.72 7.16
CA GLY A 37 -23.07 -16.28 7.15
C GLY A 37 -23.08 -17.81 7.38
N PRO A 38 -24.27 -18.42 7.52
CA PRO A 38 -24.38 -19.87 7.71
C PRO A 38 -23.74 -20.65 6.55
N GLY A 39 -22.72 -21.46 6.87
CA GLY A 39 -21.97 -22.26 5.90
C GLY A 39 -20.87 -21.49 5.16
N GLU A 40 -20.69 -20.20 5.43
CA GLU A 40 -19.54 -19.45 4.93
C GLU A 40 -18.31 -19.78 5.77
N ARG A 41 -17.14 -19.73 5.13
CA ARG A 41 -15.86 -20.07 5.74
C ARG A 41 -14.76 -19.17 5.22
N LEU A 42 -13.78 -18.95 6.07
CA LEU A 42 -12.61 -18.14 5.76
C LEU A 42 -11.36 -18.89 6.20
N TRP A 43 -10.36 -18.93 5.33
CA TRP A 43 -9.09 -19.59 5.60
C TRP A 43 -7.92 -18.71 5.18
N MET A 44 -6.77 -18.95 5.79
CA MET A 44 -5.47 -18.46 5.32
C MET A 44 -4.54 -19.65 5.05
N MET A 45 -3.59 -19.51 4.12
CA MET A 45 -2.50 -20.48 4.02
C MET A 45 -1.77 -20.62 5.37
N GLU A 46 -1.32 -21.82 5.70
CA GLU A 46 -0.47 -22.00 6.88
C GLU A 46 0.76 -21.10 6.80
N PRO A 47 1.21 -20.53 7.94
CA PRO A 47 2.42 -19.72 7.99
C PRO A 47 3.62 -20.39 7.31
N GLY A 48 4.33 -19.63 6.47
CA GLY A 48 5.48 -20.12 5.71
C GLY A 48 5.19 -20.84 4.38
N LEU A 49 3.92 -21.10 4.03
CA LEU A 49 3.56 -21.79 2.77
C LEU A 49 2.94 -20.88 1.70
N GLY A 50 2.63 -19.63 2.05
CA GLY A 50 1.97 -18.66 1.18
C GLY A 50 1.38 -17.52 2.02
N GLY A 51 0.74 -16.55 1.34
CA GLY A 51 0.04 -15.45 2.01
C GLY A 51 -1.47 -15.44 1.76
N ASP A 52 -1.95 -16.21 0.78
CA ASP A 52 -3.32 -16.09 0.27
C ASP A 52 -4.39 -16.36 1.33
N VAL A 53 -5.47 -15.60 1.23
CA VAL A 53 -6.70 -15.75 2.02
C VAL A 53 -7.80 -16.27 1.10
N TYR A 54 -8.50 -17.30 1.55
CA TYR A 54 -9.57 -17.94 0.82
C TYR A 54 -10.89 -17.74 1.55
N GLY A 55 -11.94 -17.36 0.82
CA GLY A 55 -13.28 -17.20 1.38
C GLY A 55 -14.30 -17.98 0.60
N LEU A 56 -15.04 -18.86 1.27
CA LEU A 56 -16.22 -19.53 0.74
C LEU A 56 -17.45 -18.70 1.10
N TRP A 57 -18.04 -18.07 0.09
CA TRP A 57 -19.13 -17.12 0.27
C TRP A 57 -20.40 -17.56 -0.45
N ARG A 58 -21.55 -17.18 0.11
CA ARG A 58 -22.83 -17.32 -0.57
C ARG A 58 -23.15 -16.05 -1.36
N LYS A 59 -22.82 -16.07 -2.65
CA LYS A 59 -22.99 -14.93 -3.56
C LYS A 59 -24.36 -14.90 -4.23
N SER A 60 -24.82 -13.70 -4.59
CA SER A 60 -26.06 -13.51 -5.36
C SER A 60 -25.80 -13.57 -6.86
N ARG A 61 -26.65 -14.26 -7.62
CA ARG A 61 -26.63 -14.24 -9.10
C ARG A 61 -27.28 -12.97 -9.71
N GLY A 62 -27.59 -11.97 -8.89
CA GLY A 62 -28.34 -10.77 -9.27
C GLY A 62 -29.85 -10.92 -9.03
N LYS A 63 -30.62 -9.83 -9.28
CA LYS A 63 -32.04 -9.72 -8.93
C LYS A 63 -32.84 -10.94 -9.40
N GLY A 64 -33.31 -11.74 -8.43
CA GLY A 64 -34.22 -12.86 -8.64
C GLY A 64 -33.61 -14.18 -9.14
N ARG A 65 -32.27 -14.30 -9.27
CA ARG A 65 -31.61 -15.50 -9.83
C ARG A 65 -31.01 -16.46 -8.79
N GLY A 66 -31.41 -16.32 -7.53
CA GLY A 66 -30.93 -17.15 -6.43
C GLY A 66 -29.50 -16.85 -6.00
N THR A 67 -28.98 -17.69 -5.11
CA THR A 67 -27.61 -17.61 -4.57
C THR A 67 -26.77 -18.78 -5.04
N TYR A 68 -25.45 -18.66 -4.91
CA TYR A 68 -24.49 -19.69 -5.25
C TYR A 68 -23.28 -19.66 -4.34
N TRP A 69 -22.65 -20.80 -4.18
CA TRP A 69 -21.39 -20.92 -3.46
C TRP A 69 -20.22 -20.61 -4.38
N ALA A 70 -19.26 -19.85 -3.85
CA ALA A 70 -18.05 -19.47 -4.56
C ALA A 70 -16.87 -19.39 -3.59
N VAL A 71 -15.72 -19.89 -4.04
CA VAL A 71 -14.43 -19.67 -3.39
C VAL A 71 -13.77 -18.49 -4.07
N ASP A 72 -13.47 -17.48 -3.27
CA ASP A 72 -12.63 -16.37 -3.65
C ASP A 72 -11.23 -16.53 -3.08
N ARG A 73 -10.26 -15.94 -3.76
CA ARG A 73 -8.86 -15.87 -3.31
C ARG A 73 -8.41 -14.42 -3.38
N ASP A 74 -7.85 -13.93 -2.28
CA ASP A 74 -7.21 -12.62 -2.19
C ASP A 74 -5.78 -12.74 -1.67
N ARG A 75 -4.96 -11.75 -2.03
CA ARG A 75 -3.68 -11.54 -1.34
C ARG A 75 -3.92 -10.99 0.07
N PRO A 76 -3.03 -11.25 1.04
CA PRO A 76 -3.22 -10.85 2.43
C PRO A 76 -3.46 -9.34 2.59
N TRP A 77 -2.75 -8.49 1.85
CA TRP A 77 -2.93 -7.03 1.92
C TRP A 77 -4.30 -6.56 1.42
N GLU A 78 -4.80 -7.18 0.36
CA GLU A 78 -6.15 -6.92 -0.15
C GLU A 78 -7.21 -7.41 0.85
N ALA A 79 -6.96 -8.58 1.46
CA ALA A 79 -7.84 -9.15 2.47
C ALA A 79 -7.97 -8.26 3.71
N VAL A 80 -6.85 -7.75 4.22
CA VAL A 80 -6.83 -6.86 5.40
C VAL A 80 -7.69 -5.61 5.20
N VAL A 81 -7.76 -5.06 3.99
CA VAL A 81 -8.55 -3.84 3.71
C VAL A 81 -10.03 -4.09 3.99
N TRP A 82 -10.62 -5.11 3.36
CA TRP A 82 -12.04 -5.38 3.52
C TRP A 82 -12.36 -6.03 4.89
N LEU A 83 -11.45 -6.83 5.44
CA LEU A 83 -11.61 -7.41 6.78
C LEU A 83 -11.74 -6.31 7.85
N ARG A 84 -10.94 -5.24 7.76
CA ARG A 84 -11.05 -4.10 8.70
C ARG A 84 -12.40 -3.39 8.62
N GLU A 85 -12.98 -3.30 7.43
CA GLU A 85 -14.30 -2.71 7.24
C GLU A 85 -15.39 -3.60 7.85
N ALA A 86 -15.37 -4.90 7.51
CA ALA A 86 -16.31 -5.88 8.04
C ALA A 86 -16.22 -6.01 9.57
N LEU A 87 -15.02 -5.92 10.15
CA LEU A 87 -14.74 -6.02 11.57
C LEU A 87 -14.80 -4.68 12.32
N SER A 88 -15.30 -3.61 11.69
CA SER A 88 -15.34 -2.27 12.29
C SER A 88 -16.05 -2.24 13.66
N GLY A 89 -17.05 -3.09 13.88
CA GLY A 89 -17.71 -3.26 15.17
C GLY A 89 -16.79 -3.80 16.27
N VAL A 90 -16.04 -4.87 15.99
CA VAL A 90 -15.03 -5.47 16.90
C VAL A 90 -13.93 -4.46 17.20
N LEU A 91 -13.33 -3.90 16.15
CA LEU A 91 -12.24 -2.94 16.27
C LEU A 91 -12.68 -1.69 17.04
N GLY A 92 -13.93 -1.26 16.88
CA GLY A 92 -14.53 -0.16 17.64
C GLY A 92 -14.58 -0.44 19.14
N ARG A 93 -14.95 -1.67 19.54
CA ARG A 93 -14.96 -2.09 20.95
C ARG A 93 -13.56 -2.17 21.53
N LEU A 94 -12.63 -2.80 20.82
CA LEU A 94 -11.21 -2.91 21.22
C LEU A 94 -10.53 -1.54 21.33
N THR A 95 -10.96 -0.55 20.53
CA THR A 95 -10.44 0.83 20.63
C THR A 95 -10.89 1.53 21.92
N ARG A 96 -12.07 1.19 22.45
CA ARG A 96 -12.68 1.85 23.63
C ARG A 96 -13.34 0.83 24.56
N PRO A 97 -12.58 -0.11 25.15
CA PRO A 97 -13.16 -1.23 25.88
C PRO A 97 -14.02 -0.78 27.07
N GLY A 98 -13.59 0.27 27.79
CA GLY A 98 -14.34 0.82 28.93
C GLY A 98 -15.67 1.50 28.57
N ALA A 99 -15.97 1.70 27.29
CA ALA A 99 -17.23 2.26 26.81
C ALA A 99 -18.05 1.25 25.97
N ALA A 100 -17.58 0.01 25.83
CA ALA A 100 -18.24 -1.02 25.06
C ALA A 100 -19.34 -1.69 25.90
N TYR A 101 -20.60 -1.35 25.63
CA TYR A 101 -21.74 -2.00 26.31
C TYR A 101 -21.76 -3.52 26.11
N ALA A 102 -21.25 -4.03 24.99
CA ALA A 102 -21.17 -5.46 24.72
C ALA A 102 -20.38 -6.21 25.80
N TYR A 103 -19.23 -5.69 26.24
CA TYR A 103 -18.43 -6.32 27.31
C TYR A 103 -19.13 -6.29 28.68
N ALA A 104 -20.00 -5.30 28.91
CA ALA A 104 -20.81 -5.28 30.13
C ALA A 104 -22.00 -6.26 30.10
N LEU A 105 -22.53 -6.55 28.91
CA LEU A 105 -23.72 -7.39 28.71
C LEU A 105 -23.39 -8.86 28.46
N GLU A 106 -22.21 -9.14 27.89
CA GLU A 106 -21.75 -10.46 27.49
C GLU A 106 -20.33 -10.71 28.05
N PRO A 107 -20.21 -11.21 29.28
CA PRO A 107 -18.91 -11.56 29.85
C PRO A 107 -18.17 -12.60 28.98
N GLY A 108 -16.89 -12.35 28.68
CA GLY A 108 -16.08 -13.20 27.80
C GLY A 108 -16.11 -12.77 26.33
N ARG A 109 -16.90 -11.76 25.96
CA ARG A 109 -16.88 -11.19 24.60
C ARG A 109 -15.55 -10.51 24.29
N GLU A 110 -14.85 -10.00 25.30
CA GLU A 110 -13.50 -9.46 25.17
C GLU A 110 -12.50 -10.49 24.64
N GLU A 111 -12.58 -11.74 25.09
CA GLU A 111 -11.69 -12.81 24.62
C GLU A 111 -12.01 -13.21 23.16
N GLN A 112 -13.29 -13.19 22.78
CA GLN A 112 -13.69 -13.42 21.39
C GLN A 112 -13.18 -12.31 20.47
N ASP A 113 -13.34 -11.04 20.87
CA ASP A 113 -12.86 -9.90 20.10
C ASP A 113 -11.32 -9.88 20.00
N LEU A 114 -10.60 -10.33 21.04
CA LEU A 114 -9.14 -10.50 21.01
C LEU A 114 -8.73 -11.64 20.08
N ALA A 115 -9.46 -12.78 20.06
CA ALA A 115 -9.19 -13.85 19.10
C ALA A 115 -9.40 -13.40 17.65
N VAL A 116 -10.41 -12.55 17.39
CA VAL A 116 -10.60 -11.91 16.09
C VAL A 116 -9.42 -11.00 15.73
N LEU A 117 -8.88 -10.26 16.71
CA LEU A 117 -7.70 -9.42 16.50
C LEU A 117 -6.47 -10.26 16.16
N ASP A 118 -6.22 -11.34 16.89
CA ASP A 118 -5.09 -12.25 16.66
C ASP A 118 -5.13 -12.85 15.24
N GLU A 119 -6.31 -13.30 14.78
CA GLU A 119 -6.49 -13.81 13.42
C GLU A 119 -6.29 -12.72 12.34
N LEU A 120 -6.79 -11.49 12.58
CA LEU A 120 -6.56 -10.37 11.67
C LEU A 120 -5.07 -9.97 11.61
N GLU A 121 -4.37 -10.02 12.74
CA GLU A 121 -2.93 -9.79 12.82
C GLU A 121 -2.14 -10.90 12.12
N ALA A 122 -2.56 -12.16 12.22
CA ALA A 122 -1.97 -13.28 11.50
C ALA A 122 -2.09 -13.11 9.97
N VAL A 123 -3.26 -12.70 9.46
CA VAL A 123 -3.45 -12.41 8.04
C VAL A 123 -2.52 -11.27 7.59
N ARG A 124 -2.39 -10.21 8.40
CA ARG A 124 -1.48 -9.11 8.09
C ARG A 124 -0.01 -9.57 8.09
N LEU A 125 0.40 -10.35 9.08
CA LEU A 125 1.75 -10.89 9.18
C LEU A 125 2.08 -11.81 8.00
N ALA A 126 1.13 -12.61 7.52
CA ALA A 126 1.34 -13.44 6.33
C ALA A 126 1.75 -12.61 5.10
N GLY A 127 1.16 -11.43 4.90
CA GLY A 127 1.55 -10.51 3.83
C GLY A 127 2.92 -9.84 4.02
N VAL A 128 3.34 -9.65 5.27
CA VAL A 128 4.68 -9.15 5.60
C VAL A 128 5.74 -10.24 5.41
N GLU A 129 5.44 -11.47 5.83
CA GLU A 129 6.34 -12.63 5.70
C GLU A 129 6.64 -12.98 4.24
N GLU A 130 5.65 -12.85 3.35
CA GLU A 130 5.84 -13.03 1.92
C GLU A 130 6.89 -12.04 1.37
N LEU A 131 6.76 -10.77 1.73
CA LEU A 131 7.73 -9.71 1.44
C LEU A 131 9.11 -10.00 2.06
N GLY A 132 9.14 -10.52 3.29
CA GLY A 132 10.36 -10.90 3.99
C GLY A 132 11.10 -12.07 3.35
N ARG A 133 10.36 -13.04 2.78
CA ARG A 133 10.92 -14.17 2.04
C ARG A 133 11.52 -13.75 0.70
N SER A 134 10.88 -12.81 -0.01
CA SER A 134 11.37 -12.36 -1.32
C SER A 134 12.51 -11.34 -1.21
N LEU A 135 12.43 -10.39 -0.29
CA LEU A 135 13.34 -9.23 -0.22
C LEU A 135 14.12 -9.12 1.11
N GLY A 136 13.96 -10.09 2.01
CA GLY A 136 14.64 -10.14 3.30
C GLY A 136 13.93 -9.40 4.44
N PRO A 137 14.35 -9.64 5.70
CA PRO A 137 13.68 -9.10 6.88
C PRO A 137 13.68 -7.57 6.97
N GLY A 138 14.70 -6.91 6.40
CA GLY A 138 14.76 -5.44 6.33
C GLY A 138 13.62 -4.86 5.48
N ALA A 139 13.31 -5.48 4.34
CA ALA A 139 12.22 -5.06 3.47
C ALA A 139 10.84 -5.27 4.13
N ALA A 140 10.66 -6.39 4.83
CA ALA A 140 9.46 -6.67 5.61
C ALA A 140 9.21 -5.63 6.72
N VAL A 141 10.24 -5.31 7.51
CA VAL A 141 10.15 -4.27 8.54
C VAL A 141 9.88 -2.89 7.90
N GLY A 142 10.59 -2.56 6.82
CA GLY A 142 10.38 -1.31 6.10
C GLY A 142 8.96 -1.17 5.52
N ALA A 143 8.35 -2.26 5.05
CA ALA A 143 6.95 -2.28 4.61
C ALA A 143 5.99 -2.01 5.78
N LEU A 144 6.18 -2.69 6.92
CA LEU A 144 5.39 -2.44 8.14
C LEU A 144 5.51 -0.99 8.62
N GLU A 145 6.72 -0.44 8.61
CA GLU A 145 6.94 0.95 8.98
C GLU A 145 6.17 1.91 8.06
N ARG A 146 6.28 1.74 6.74
CA ARG A 146 5.65 2.61 5.74
C ARG A 146 4.12 2.49 5.72
N GLU A 147 3.58 1.28 5.79
CA GLU A 147 2.15 1.03 5.60
C GLU A 147 1.33 1.16 6.90
N VAL A 148 1.94 0.95 8.06
CA VAL A 148 1.22 0.88 9.34
C VAL A 148 1.73 1.91 10.33
N VAL A 149 3.02 1.86 10.68
CA VAL A 149 3.56 2.61 11.82
C VAL A 149 3.60 4.11 11.54
N ILE A 150 4.20 4.53 10.42
CA ILE A 150 4.33 5.94 10.04
C ILE A 150 2.95 6.60 9.88
N PRO A 151 1.98 6.01 9.15
CA PRO A 151 0.63 6.57 9.06
C PRO A 151 -0.06 6.72 10.43
N ALA A 152 0.04 5.71 11.30
CA ALA A 152 -0.56 5.76 12.62
C ALA A 152 0.07 6.84 13.51
N GLN A 153 1.40 6.99 13.48
CA GLN A 153 2.10 8.07 14.17
C GLN A 153 1.69 9.45 13.65
N ALA A 154 1.53 9.60 12.33
CA ALA A 154 1.09 10.85 11.72
C ALA A 154 -0.35 11.22 12.14
N GLU A 155 -1.27 10.25 12.19
CA GLU A 155 -2.64 10.47 12.70
C GLU A 155 -2.67 10.81 14.18
N LEU A 156 -1.88 10.12 15.01
CA LEU A 156 -1.77 10.43 16.43
C LEU A 156 -1.25 11.87 16.65
N ALA A 157 -0.26 12.29 15.87
CA ALA A 157 0.28 13.65 15.93
C ALA A 157 -0.77 14.69 15.51
N ARG A 158 -1.53 14.43 14.43
CA ARG A 158 -2.66 15.28 14.01
C ARG A 158 -3.74 15.40 15.07
N ALA A 159 -4.16 14.28 15.66
CA ALA A 159 -5.14 14.27 16.74
C ALA A 159 -4.64 15.03 17.97
N GLY A 160 -3.35 14.87 18.31
CA GLY A 160 -2.68 15.64 19.36
C GLY A 160 -2.70 17.14 19.08
N ALA A 161 -2.42 17.57 17.84
CA ALA A 161 -2.47 18.97 17.42
C ALA A 161 -3.89 19.55 17.44
N LEU A 162 -4.91 18.75 17.10
CA LEU A 162 -6.31 19.16 17.19
C LEU A 162 -6.75 19.34 18.65
N ARG A 163 -6.41 18.38 19.52
CA ARG A 163 -6.66 18.50 20.97
C ARG A 163 -5.96 19.73 21.54
N SER A 164 -4.71 19.96 21.16
CA SER A 164 -3.95 21.14 21.57
C SER A 164 -4.67 22.44 21.20
N ARG A 165 -5.18 22.54 19.97
CA ARG A 165 -5.96 23.70 19.52
C ARG A 165 -7.21 23.91 20.37
N LEU A 166 -7.99 22.86 20.61
CA LEU A 166 -9.18 22.92 21.47
C LEU A 166 -8.82 23.42 22.87
N LEU A 167 -7.75 22.88 23.47
CA LEU A 167 -7.29 23.29 24.79
C LEU A 167 -6.82 24.76 24.82
N ARG A 168 -6.13 25.23 23.77
CA ARG A 168 -5.71 26.63 23.66
C ARG A 168 -6.89 27.58 23.51
N GLU A 169 -7.95 27.18 22.80
CA GLU A 169 -9.18 27.96 22.66
C GLU A 169 -9.90 28.13 24.01
N HIS A 170 -9.88 27.09 24.87
CA HIS A 170 -10.54 27.13 26.18
C HIS A 170 -9.67 27.75 27.30
N PHE A 171 -8.39 27.35 27.38
CA PHE A 171 -7.48 27.73 28.46
C PHE A 171 -6.52 28.86 28.10
N GLY A 172 -6.50 29.31 26.85
CA GLY A 172 -5.59 30.34 26.32
C GLY A 172 -4.18 29.83 26.03
N THR A 173 -3.30 30.75 25.62
CA THR A 173 -1.88 30.48 25.29
C THR A 173 -0.90 31.20 26.23
N GLY A 174 -1.41 31.82 27.30
CA GLY A 174 -0.60 32.53 28.29
C GLY A 174 0.24 31.58 29.17
N PRO A 175 1.16 32.14 29.99
CA PRO A 175 2.08 31.35 30.81
C PRO A 175 1.37 30.36 31.75
N ASP A 176 0.18 30.71 32.22
CA ASP A 176 -0.58 29.93 33.21
C ASP A 176 -1.57 28.93 32.56
N ALA A 177 -1.65 28.87 31.22
CA ALA A 177 -2.65 28.04 30.52
C ALA A 177 -2.53 26.55 30.87
N ALA A 178 -1.30 26.06 31.05
CA ALA A 178 -1.04 24.68 31.45
C ALA A 178 -1.50 24.39 32.88
N GLU A 179 -1.39 25.35 33.80
CA GLU A 179 -1.82 25.20 35.19
C GLU A 179 -3.35 25.19 35.28
N ARG A 180 -4.03 26.06 34.53
CA ARG A 180 -5.50 26.05 34.42
C ARG A 180 -6.02 24.75 33.82
N ALA A 181 -5.43 24.31 32.71
CA ALA A 181 -5.81 23.04 32.07
C ALA A 181 -5.56 21.83 32.98
N ALA A 182 -4.44 21.84 33.71
CA ALA A 182 -4.12 20.80 34.69
C ALA A 182 -5.16 20.74 35.82
N ALA A 183 -5.51 21.88 36.40
CA ALA A 183 -6.49 21.96 37.48
C ALA A 183 -7.89 21.51 37.04
N GLU A 184 -8.37 21.97 35.87
CA GLU A 184 -9.74 21.66 35.40
C GLU A 184 -9.88 20.22 34.88
N LEU A 185 -8.85 19.68 34.22
CA LEU A 185 -8.88 18.33 33.65
C LEU A 185 -8.34 17.25 34.59
N GLY A 186 -7.91 17.63 35.80
CA GLY A 186 -7.27 16.72 36.76
C GLY A 186 -5.98 16.10 36.22
N TRP A 187 -5.23 16.83 35.39
CA TRP A 187 -3.95 16.39 34.84
C TRP A 187 -2.79 16.93 35.66
N ASP A 188 -1.62 16.29 35.55
CA ASP A 188 -0.39 16.96 35.95
C ASP A 188 -0.04 18.10 34.97
N VAL A 189 0.64 19.14 35.48
CA VAL A 189 1.01 20.33 34.69
C VAL A 189 1.93 19.97 33.51
N GLY A 190 2.75 18.93 33.64
CA GLY A 190 3.62 18.46 32.57
C GLY A 190 2.84 17.88 31.38
N LYS A 191 1.84 17.04 31.64
CA LYS A 191 0.90 16.51 30.65
C LYS A 191 0.08 17.61 30.01
N ALA A 192 -0.44 18.56 30.79
CA ALA A 192 -1.16 19.72 30.26
C ALA A 192 -0.27 20.57 29.33
N ARG A 193 0.98 20.81 29.73
CA ARG A 193 1.97 21.53 28.91
C ARG A 193 2.26 20.80 27.60
N LYS A 194 2.51 19.48 27.64
CA LYS A 194 2.72 18.66 26.42
C LYS A 194 1.48 18.69 25.52
N ALA A 195 0.28 18.55 26.08
CA ALA A 195 -0.96 18.59 25.32
C ALA A 195 -1.19 19.97 24.68
N LEU A 196 -0.85 21.05 25.37
CA LEU A 196 -0.92 22.42 24.83
C LEU A 196 0.18 22.70 23.80
N ALA A 197 1.36 22.09 23.88
CA ALA A 197 2.45 22.30 22.91
C ALA A 197 2.25 21.56 21.58
N ALA A 198 1.53 20.44 21.58
CA ALA A 198 1.45 19.51 20.45
C ALA A 198 1.04 20.14 19.09
N HIS A 199 0.26 21.24 19.08
CA HIS A 199 -0.06 21.95 17.85
C HIS A 199 1.19 22.52 17.16
N ASP A 200 2.07 23.17 17.91
CA ASP A 200 3.28 23.77 17.34
C ASP A 200 4.31 22.70 17.02
N ASP A 201 4.44 21.68 17.87
CA ASP A 201 5.32 20.52 17.62
C ASP A 201 4.98 19.82 16.30
N TYR A 202 3.69 19.55 16.05
CA TYR A 202 3.24 18.96 14.80
C TYR A 202 3.58 19.84 13.59
N ARG A 203 3.39 21.17 13.69
CA ARG A 203 3.72 22.09 12.59
C ARG A 203 5.23 22.19 12.35
N THR A 204 6.03 22.12 13.40
CA THR A 204 7.49 22.06 13.29
C THR A 204 7.90 20.76 12.61
N TRP A 205 7.38 19.62 13.07
CA TRP A 205 7.62 18.31 12.46
C TRP A 205 7.29 18.29 10.96
N VAL A 206 6.15 18.85 10.53
CA VAL A 206 5.79 18.95 9.11
C VAL A 206 6.79 19.80 8.32
N ARG A 207 7.24 20.95 8.87
CA ARG A 207 8.19 21.83 8.19
C ARG A 207 9.58 21.20 8.09
N GLU A 208 10.03 20.54 9.15
CA GLU A 208 11.29 19.81 9.19
C GLU A 208 11.26 18.63 8.22
N GLY A 209 10.17 17.85 8.21
CA GLY A 209 9.96 16.78 7.24
C GLY A 209 9.97 17.28 5.80
N ALA A 210 9.28 18.39 5.52
CA ALA A 210 9.31 19.01 4.20
C ALA A 210 10.70 19.55 3.81
N ALA A 211 11.46 20.07 4.77
CA ALA A 211 12.84 20.51 4.54
C ALA A 211 13.77 19.32 4.25
N HIS A 212 13.64 18.25 5.02
CA HIS A 212 14.37 17.01 4.80
C HIS A 212 14.07 16.44 3.41
N ALA A 213 12.79 16.30 3.05
CA ALA A 213 12.38 15.77 1.74
C ALA A 213 12.97 16.56 0.56
N ARG A 214 13.04 17.90 0.66
CA ARG A 214 13.68 18.74 -0.38
C ARG A 214 15.17 18.46 -0.58
N THR A 215 15.84 17.90 0.43
CA THR A 215 17.28 17.60 0.41
C THR A 215 17.59 16.13 0.14
N SER A 216 16.67 15.21 0.48
CA SER A 216 16.91 13.77 0.42
C SER A 216 16.21 13.07 -0.73
N VAL A 217 15.08 13.59 -1.22
CA VAL A 217 14.34 12.97 -2.34
C VAL A 217 14.87 13.53 -3.66
N PRO A 218 15.49 12.69 -4.52
CA PRO A 218 15.94 13.15 -5.83
C PRO A 218 14.72 13.51 -6.69
N VAL A 219 14.83 14.64 -7.42
CA VAL A 219 13.83 15.06 -8.40
C VAL A 219 14.47 15.00 -9.78
N HIS A 220 13.98 14.08 -10.59
CA HIS A 220 14.44 13.89 -11.96
C HIS A 220 13.63 14.78 -12.89
N ARG A 221 14.29 15.34 -13.91
CA ARG A 221 13.68 16.22 -14.90
C ARG A 221 14.07 15.77 -16.30
N PRO A 222 13.15 15.84 -17.27
CA PRO A 222 13.51 15.67 -18.67
C PRO A 222 14.64 16.61 -19.09
N SER A 223 15.49 16.13 -19.99
CA SER A 223 16.67 16.87 -20.47
C SER A 223 16.31 17.97 -21.47
N GLY A 224 15.12 17.90 -22.08
CA GLY A 224 14.62 18.80 -23.09
C GLY A 224 13.13 19.10 -22.96
N ASP A 225 12.58 19.80 -23.95
CA ASP A 225 11.16 20.12 -23.99
C ASP A 225 10.33 18.86 -24.30
N THR A 226 9.33 18.60 -23.47
CA THR A 226 8.40 17.47 -23.59
C THR A 226 7.02 17.92 -24.11
N GLY A 227 6.80 19.23 -24.25
CA GLY A 227 5.47 19.81 -24.49
C GLY A 227 4.57 19.82 -23.24
N LEU A 228 5.02 19.27 -22.11
CA LEU A 228 4.30 19.23 -20.84
C LEU A 228 4.66 20.40 -19.91
N PRO A 229 3.77 20.78 -18.98
CA PRO A 229 4.13 21.66 -17.88
C PRO A 229 5.32 21.09 -17.10
N ALA A 230 6.34 21.90 -16.82
CA ALA A 230 7.60 21.46 -16.22
C ALA A 230 7.43 20.65 -14.92
N ARG A 231 6.41 20.98 -14.11
CA ARG A 231 6.08 20.22 -12.89
C ARG A 231 5.59 18.81 -13.21
N LEU A 232 4.68 18.67 -14.19
CA LEU A 232 4.15 17.37 -14.61
C LEU A 232 5.26 16.51 -15.23
N ALA A 233 6.08 17.11 -16.10
CA ALA A 233 7.20 16.43 -16.73
C ALA A 233 8.23 15.92 -15.69
N ALA A 234 8.56 16.74 -14.68
CA ALA A 234 9.41 16.32 -13.56
C ALA A 234 8.76 15.23 -12.70
N THR A 235 7.45 15.32 -12.46
CA THR A 235 6.69 14.30 -11.74
C THR A 235 6.74 12.94 -12.45
N LEU A 236 6.44 12.90 -13.74
CA LEU A 236 6.48 11.67 -14.55
C LEU A 236 7.89 11.07 -14.60
N MET A 237 8.89 11.92 -14.82
CA MET A 237 10.29 11.49 -14.85
C MET A 237 10.75 10.95 -13.49
N THR A 238 10.39 11.61 -12.39
CA THR A 238 10.71 11.15 -11.03
C THR A 238 9.98 9.85 -10.70
N ALA A 239 8.72 9.70 -11.13
CA ALA A 239 7.96 8.47 -10.95
C ALA A 239 8.59 7.30 -11.71
N ALA A 240 9.01 7.52 -12.97
CA ALA A 240 9.70 6.51 -13.77
C ALA A 240 11.04 6.07 -13.13
N CYS A 241 11.84 7.03 -12.66
CA CYS A 241 13.14 6.74 -12.06
C CYS A 241 13.03 6.13 -10.65
N ARG A 242 11.95 6.37 -9.91
CA ARG A 242 11.66 5.83 -8.58
C ARG A 242 12.89 5.70 -7.66
N GLU A 243 13.34 4.48 -7.38
CA GLU A 243 14.48 4.14 -6.52
C GLU A 243 15.74 3.78 -7.33
N GLU A 244 15.71 3.97 -8.65
CA GLU A 244 16.80 3.63 -9.56
C GLU A 244 18.02 4.53 -9.37
N GLU A 245 19.20 3.92 -9.53
CA GLU A 245 20.46 4.66 -9.41
C GLU A 245 20.81 5.37 -10.73
N ILE A 246 20.24 6.55 -10.91
CA ILE A 246 20.46 7.38 -12.11
C ILE A 246 21.88 7.93 -12.16
N VAL A 247 22.52 7.82 -13.32
CA VAL A 247 23.86 8.35 -13.62
C VAL A 247 23.74 9.53 -14.61
N PRO A 248 23.79 10.79 -14.13
CA PRO A 248 23.60 11.96 -15.00
C PRO A 248 24.70 12.11 -16.06
N GLY A 249 24.32 12.64 -17.22
CA GLY A 249 25.27 13.07 -18.27
C GLY A 249 25.94 11.96 -19.06
N ARG A 250 25.61 10.69 -18.80
CA ARG A 250 26.12 9.56 -19.59
C ARG A 250 25.37 9.48 -20.93
N PRO A 251 26.07 9.50 -22.08
CA PRO A 251 25.41 9.40 -23.38
C PRO A 251 24.91 7.99 -23.64
N SER A 252 23.84 7.87 -24.44
CA SER A 252 23.34 6.56 -24.88
C SER A 252 24.28 5.95 -25.92
N PRO A 253 24.62 4.65 -25.80
CA PRO A 253 25.34 3.94 -26.85
C PRO A 253 24.45 3.64 -28.06
N VAL A 254 23.13 3.67 -27.89
CA VAL A 254 22.12 3.46 -28.93
C VAL A 254 21.56 4.83 -29.37
N PRO A 255 21.45 5.11 -30.68
CA PRO A 255 20.84 6.34 -31.16
C PRO A 255 19.40 6.48 -30.65
N ILE A 256 19.09 7.65 -30.07
CA ILE A 256 17.76 7.94 -29.52
C ILE A 256 17.05 8.91 -30.46
N PRO A 257 15.84 8.58 -30.96
CA PRO A 257 14.98 9.51 -31.70
C PRO A 257 14.68 10.80 -30.91
N ASP A 258 14.55 11.93 -31.61
CA ASP A 258 14.34 13.25 -30.99
C ASP A 258 13.12 13.29 -30.05
N GLU A 259 12.05 12.54 -30.37
CA GLU A 259 10.84 12.44 -29.54
C GLU A 259 11.10 11.78 -28.18
N LEU A 260 12.05 10.84 -28.11
CA LEU A 260 12.40 10.10 -26.89
C LEU A 260 13.52 10.78 -26.10
N ALA A 261 14.34 11.62 -26.74
CA ALA A 261 15.50 12.25 -26.15
C ALA A 261 15.22 13.03 -24.84
N PRO A 262 14.11 13.77 -24.68
CA PRO A 262 13.77 14.42 -23.41
C PRO A 262 13.61 13.44 -22.24
N TRP A 263 13.12 12.22 -22.51
CA TRP A 263 12.78 11.19 -21.54
C TRP A 263 13.91 10.19 -21.25
N TYR A 264 15.07 10.42 -21.85
CA TYR A 264 16.25 9.58 -21.65
C TYR A 264 16.84 9.70 -20.24
N VAL A 265 17.19 8.53 -19.67
CA VAL A 265 18.00 8.40 -18.45
C VAL A 265 19.02 7.28 -18.60
N TYR A 266 20.12 7.39 -17.86
CA TYR A 266 21.04 6.27 -17.69
C TYR A 266 20.89 5.72 -16.28
N VAL A 267 20.54 4.45 -16.16
CA VAL A 267 20.42 3.73 -14.88
C VAL A 267 21.67 2.86 -14.72
N ARG A 268 22.29 2.83 -13.52
CA ARG A 268 23.54 2.07 -13.33
C ARG A 268 23.39 0.58 -13.69
N GLY A 269 22.31 -0.07 -13.27
CA GLY A 269 22.04 -1.48 -13.56
C GLY A 269 21.52 -1.72 -14.98
N LEU A 270 20.58 -0.90 -15.45
CA LEU A 270 19.86 -1.14 -16.72
C LEU A 270 20.51 -0.48 -17.95
N GLY A 271 21.47 0.43 -17.76
CA GLY A 271 22.09 1.18 -18.85
C GLY A 271 21.21 2.30 -19.39
N ALA A 272 21.31 2.56 -20.69
CA ALA A 272 20.51 3.57 -21.40
C ALA A 272 19.03 3.18 -21.45
N CYS A 273 18.18 4.00 -20.82
CA CYS A 273 16.75 3.78 -20.68
C CYS A 273 15.93 5.00 -21.11
N ILE A 274 14.65 4.78 -21.41
CA ILE A 274 13.64 5.82 -21.60
C ILE A 274 12.61 5.71 -20.47
N ALA A 275 12.24 6.83 -19.88
CA ALA A 275 11.08 6.92 -19.01
C ALA A 275 9.79 6.81 -19.85
N VAL A 276 9.01 5.76 -19.61
CA VAL A 276 7.80 5.43 -20.38
C VAL A 276 6.62 5.14 -19.47
N ALA A 277 5.41 5.41 -19.95
CA ALA A 277 4.19 4.83 -19.45
C ALA A 277 3.95 3.48 -20.14
N VAL A 278 3.64 2.45 -19.36
CA VAL A 278 3.36 1.12 -19.93
C VAL A 278 1.92 1.06 -20.44
N GLU A 279 1.73 0.73 -21.73
CA GLU A 279 0.41 0.84 -22.40
C GLU A 279 -0.71 0.08 -21.67
N GLY A 280 -0.43 -1.12 -21.16
CA GLY A 280 -1.41 -1.97 -20.48
C GLY A 280 -1.87 -1.46 -19.10
N VAL A 281 -1.17 -0.51 -18.51
CA VAL A 281 -1.47 0.06 -17.18
C VAL A 281 -1.61 1.58 -17.18
N HIS A 282 -1.33 2.23 -18.30
CA HIS A 282 -1.36 3.68 -18.39
C HIS A 282 -2.76 4.23 -18.12
N THR A 283 -2.83 5.07 -17.09
CA THR A 283 -4.04 5.79 -16.70
C THR A 283 -3.72 7.29 -16.72
N PRO A 284 -4.17 8.06 -17.73
CA PRO A 284 -3.80 9.47 -17.89
C PRO A 284 -4.07 10.33 -16.64
N ASP A 285 -5.19 10.07 -15.96
CA ASP A 285 -5.57 10.75 -14.70
C ASP A 285 -5.13 9.98 -13.44
N GLY A 286 -4.46 8.84 -13.61
CA GLY A 286 -4.00 7.98 -12.52
C GLY A 286 -2.71 8.46 -11.87
N ASN A 287 -2.27 7.71 -10.87
CA ASN A 287 -1.04 7.99 -10.14
C ASN A 287 0.18 7.61 -11.01
N PRO A 288 1.06 8.56 -11.39
CA PRO A 288 2.24 8.26 -12.21
C PRO A 288 3.14 7.15 -11.67
N TRP A 289 3.18 6.95 -10.36
CA TRP A 289 4.01 5.93 -9.70
C TRP A 289 3.52 4.50 -9.94
N GLU A 290 2.32 4.35 -10.50
CA GLU A 290 1.70 3.05 -10.81
C GLU A 290 1.90 2.65 -12.28
N TYR A 291 2.20 3.60 -13.18
CA TYR A 291 2.30 3.31 -14.61
C TYR A 291 3.57 3.81 -15.29
N MET A 292 4.34 4.70 -14.65
CA MET A 292 5.62 5.17 -15.17
C MET A 292 6.74 4.24 -14.72
N THR A 293 7.65 3.93 -15.64
CA THR A 293 8.83 3.12 -15.39
C THR A 293 9.97 3.52 -16.32
N VAL A 294 11.16 3.00 -16.07
CA VAL A 294 12.28 3.06 -17.01
C VAL A 294 12.36 1.74 -17.78
N ALA A 295 12.51 1.83 -19.10
CA ALA A 295 12.74 0.66 -19.94
C ALA A 295 14.02 0.86 -20.78
N PRO A 296 14.85 -0.18 -20.97
CA PRO A 296 16.01 -0.11 -21.85
C PRO A 296 15.64 0.45 -23.23
N VAL A 297 16.46 1.36 -23.76
CA VAL A 297 16.19 2.05 -25.04
C VAL A 297 15.92 1.05 -26.15
N VAL A 298 16.69 -0.05 -26.21
CA VAL A 298 16.54 -1.09 -27.24
C VAL A 298 15.14 -1.70 -27.20
N MET A 299 14.65 -2.05 -26.01
CA MET A 299 13.31 -2.62 -25.85
C MET A 299 12.21 -1.66 -26.30
N VAL A 300 12.34 -0.37 -26.00
CA VAL A 300 11.35 0.64 -26.42
C VAL A 300 11.36 0.83 -27.94
N LEU A 301 12.54 0.79 -28.57
CA LEU A 301 12.65 0.88 -30.03
C LEU A 301 12.07 -0.35 -30.74
N GLU A 302 12.24 -1.54 -30.17
CA GLU A 302 11.71 -2.81 -30.71
C GLU A 302 10.20 -2.95 -30.52
N ALA A 303 9.69 -2.60 -29.32
CA ALA A 303 8.27 -2.63 -29.01
C ALA A 303 7.49 -1.50 -29.72
N GLY A 304 8.18 -0.41 -30.05
CA GLY A 304 7.58 0.82 -30.55
C GLY A 304 7.02 1.69 -29.42
N TRP A 305 6.60 2.90 -29.77
CA TRP A 305 5.98 3.84 -28.83
C TRP A 305 4.94 4.71 -29.53
N THR A 306 4.09 5.32 -28.72
CA THR A 306 3.21 6.42 -29.12
C THR A 306 3.40 7.59 -28.17
N GLY A 307 3.33 8.81 -28.71
CA GLY A 307 3.23 10.02 -27.89
C GLY A 307 1.76 10.28 -27.57
N HIS A 308 1.37 10.16 -26.30
CA HIS A 308 0.03 10.53 -25.84
C HIS A 308 0.13 11.72 -24.89
N GLU A 309 -0.41 12.87 -25.31
CA GLU A 309 -0.39 14.11 -24.53
C GLU A 309 1.00 14.52 -24.00
N GLY A 310 2.08 14.20 -24.74
CA GLY A 310 3.47 14.50 -24.34
C GLY A 310 4.13 13.42 -23.47
N VAL A 311 3.42 12.34 -23.14
CA VAL A 311 3.94 11.15 -22.46
C VAL A 311 4.30 10.08 -23.50
N ILE A 312 5.43 9.40 -23.32
CA ILE A 312 5.81 8.25 -24.14
C ILE A 312 5.13 7.01 -23.60
N VAL A 313 4.22 6.42 -24.38
CA VAL A 313 3.51 5.18 -24.04
C VAL A 313 4.08 4.03 -24.89
N SER A 314 4.48 2.93 -24.26
CA SER A 314 5.09 1.80 -24.96
C SER A 314 4.54 0.46 -24.45
N PRO A 315 4.30 -0.54 -25.33
CA PRO A 315 3.83 -1.88 -24.96
C PRO A 315 4.99 -2.79 -24.50
N VAL A 316 5.96 -2.25 -23.76
CA VAL A 316 7.05 -3.06 -23.21
C VAL A 316 6.50 -4.17 -22.30
N PRO A 317 7.11 -5.37 -22.29
CA PRO A 317 6.68 -6.46 -21.42
C PRO A 317 6.66 -6.04 -19.95
N TYR A 318 5.53 -6.23 -19.27
CA TYR A 318 5.33 -5.79 -17.88
C TYR A 318 4.64 -6.89 -17.07
N ASP A 319 5.18 -7.18 -15.89
CA ASP A 319 4.60 -8.12 -14.94
C ASP A 319 3.77 -7.38 -13.89
N LEU A 320 2.45 -7.55 -13.94
CA LEU A 320 1.52 -7.00 -12.93
C LEU A 320 1.73 -7.58 -11.54
N GLY A 321 2.29 -8.79 -11.43
CA GLY A 321 2.54 -9.44 -10.15
C GLY A 321 3.66 -8.77 -9.36
N SER A 322 4.70 -8.33 -10.08
CA SER A 322 5.92 -7.71 -9.56
C SER A 322 5.98 -6.18 -9.79
N GLU A 323 4.97 -5.62 -10.49
CA GLU A 323 4.86 -4.21 -10.86
C GLU A 323 6.10 -3.65 -11.57
N CYS A 324 6.73 -4.45 -12.45
CA CYS A 324 7.96 -4.06 -13.14
C CYS A 324 8.01 -4.52 -14.60
N VAL A 325 8.87 -3.87 -15.39
CA VAL A 325 9.20 -4.30 -16.76
C VAL A 325 9.99 -5.60 -16.68
N ILE A 326 9.63 -6.56 -17.54
CA ILE A 326 10.41 -7.80 -17.70
C ILE A 326 11.60 -7.48 -18.59
N PHE A 327 12.77 -7.28 -17.99
CA PHE A 327 13.96 -6.86 -18.70
C PHE A 327 14.59 -8.00 -19.52
N ASP A 328 15.13 -7.63 -20.68
CA ASP A 328 15.99 -8.47 -21.51
C ASP A 328 17.47 -8.17 -21.21
N GLU A 329 18.24 -9.19 -20.82
CA GLU A 329 19.67 -9.08 -20.51
C GLU A 329 20.48 -8.56 -21.71
N ASP A 330 20.14 -8.97 -22.94
CA ASP A 330 20.83 -8.51 -24.14
C ASP A 330 20.56 -7.02 -24.38
N ALA A 331 19.34 -6.56 -24.09
CA ALA A 331 18.98 -5.15 -24.16
C ALA A 331 19.69 -4.30 -23.10
N ILE A 332 19.83 -4.81 -21.87
CA ILE A 332 20.59 -4.16 -20.79
C ILE A 332 22.06 -4.00 -21.21
N LEU A 333 22.69 -5.07 -21.69
CA LEU A 333 24.08 -5.05 -22.12
C LEU A 333 24.29 -4.11 -23.31
N ALA A 334 23.40 -4.13 -24.30
CA ALA A 334 23.43 -3.20 -25.44
C ALA A 334 23.27 -1.73 -25.00
N GLY A 335 22.50 -1.48 -23.95
CA GLY A 335 22.37 -0.18 -23.29
C GLY A 335 23.58 0.23 -22.43
N GLY A 336 24.56 -0.65 -22.25
CA GLY A 336 25.73 -0.43 -21.40
C GLY A 336 25.49 -0.65 -19.90
N GLY A 337 24.38 -1.30 -19.54
CA GLY A 337 24.10 -1.74 -18.17
C GLY A 337 24.97 -2.91 -17.72
N ASP A 338 24.83 -3.27 -16.45
CA ASP A 338 25.49 -4.42 -15.83
C ASP A 338 24.40 -5.27 -15.17
N PRO A 339 23.97 -6.38 -15.80
CA PRO A 339 22.99 -7.28 -15.21
C PRO A 339 23.66 -8.04 -14.06
N GLN A 340 23.52 -7.52 -12.84
CA GLN A 340 23.90 -8.19 -11.60
C GLN A 340 22.69 -8.86 -10.96
#